data_AF-A0A671KKM4-F1
#
_entry.id   AF-A0A671KKM4-F1
#
_cell.length_a   1.000
_cell.length_b   1.000
_cell.length_c   1.000
_cell.angle_alpha   90.00
_cell.angle_beta   90.00
_cell.angle_gamma   90.00
#
_symmetry.space_group_name_H-M   'P 1'
#
loop_
_entity.id
_entity.type
_entity.pdbx_description
1 polymer ?
#
loop_
_entity_poly.entity_id
_entity_poly.type
_entity_poly.pdbx_seq_one_letter_code
_entity_poly.pdbx_strand_id
1 'polypeptide(L)'
;MLEMPQLYRKCYDQPFQMPRDDLGGTEAGGSSHFHCLLSRSVLALKEFLLEKEVARFRPYDVEFLLHPLIQSSSAEQETDQPGTSIATQIRKLLKETLSILQDEGQIFRKMRTPDEVYNVTEQDKDLHTAIKDVLREDTKREKYAEKGCHVLHILSSLRQRYSQNLSREVLEVALTFLECNSDIISTTEAHYTVL
;
A
#
# COMPACT_ATOMS: atom_id res chain seq x y z
N MET A 1 2.77 53.61 17.21
CA MET A 1 1.93 52.69 16.41
C MET A 1 2.69 52.17 15.16
N LEU A 2 3.89 51.59 15.31
CA LEU A 2 4.74 51.18 14.17
C LEU A 2 5.10 49.68 14.13
N GLU A 3 4.47 48.84 14.97
CA GLU A 3 4.81 47.41 15.04
C GLU A 3 3.98 46.53 14.09
N MET A 4 2.83 47.01 13.62
CA MET A 4 1.95 46.26 12.71
C MET A 4 2.59 45.93 11.34
N PRO A 5 3.37 46.82 10.69
CA PRO A 5 3.99 46.52 9.40
C PRO A 5 5.09 45.44 9.48
N GLN A 6 5.79 45.36 10.62
CA GLN A 6 6.89 44.40 10.79
C GLN A 6 6.38 42.98 11.04
N LEU A 7 5.26 42.84 11.76
CA LEU A 7 4.65 41.54 12.02
C LEU A 7 4.08 40.93 10.72
N TYR A 8 3.43 41.76 9.89
CA TYR A 8 2.90 41.32 8.60
C TYR A 8 3.99 40.83 7.65
N ARG A 9 5.13 41.55 7.59
CA ARG A 9 6.31 41.15 6.82
C ARG A 9 6.93 39.83 7.25
N LYS A 10 6.91 39.52 8.55
CA LYS A 10 7.47 38.27 9.07
C LYS A 10 6.61 37.05 8.76
N CYS A 11 5.29 37.23 8.62
CA CYS A 11 4.37 36.12 8.42
C CYS A 11 3.95 35.92 6.95
N TYR A 12 3.80 37.00 6.17
CA TYR A 12 3.21 36.93 4.83
C TYR A 12 4.17 37.25 3.68
N ASP A 13 5.24 38.03 3.92
CA ASP A 13 6.26 38.30 2.91
C ASP A 13 7.34 37.19 2.86
N GLN A 14 7.26 36.18 3.74
CA GLN A 14 8.13 35.02 3.61
C GLN A 14 7.55 34.06 2.56
N PRO A 15 8.36 33.62 1.56
CA PRO A 15 7.92 32.60 0.64
C PRO A 15 7.56 31.35 1.43
N PHE A 16 6.46 30.70 1.05
CA PHE A 16 6.05 29.45 1.65
C PHE A 16 7.19 28.44 1.50
N GLN A 17 7.86 28.16 2.62
CA GLN A 17 8.82 27.07 2.70
C GLN A 17 7.99 25.80 2.80
N MET A 18 7.68 25.23 1.64
CA MET A 18 7.36 23.81 1.58
C MET A 18 8.49 23.11 2.34
N PRO A 19 8.22 22.15 3.25
CA PRO A 19 9.27 21.39 3.91
C PRO A 19 10.19 20.88 2.81
N ARG A 20 11.35 21.52 2.68
CA ARG A 20 12.43 20.96 1.90
C ARG A 20 12.78 19.71 2.68
N ASP A 21 13.00 18.60 1.98
CA ASP A 21 13.75 17.48 2.53
C ASP A 21 15.01 18.08 3.17
N ASP A 22 14.99 18.24 4.51
CA ASP A 22 16.04 18.92 5.26
C ASP A 22 17.25 18.00 5.28
N LEU A 23 18.10 18.17 4.27
CA LEU A 23 19.49 17.72 4.21
C LEU A 23 20.41 18.55 5.13
N GLY A 24 19.94 18.95 6.32
CA GLY A 24 20.63 19.99 7.07
C GLY A 24 20.26 20.09 8.54
N GLY A 25 20.59 19.04 9.29
CA GLY A 25 20.91 19.19 10.71
C GLY A 25 19.72 19.18 11.68
N THR A 26 19.50 18.03 12.31
CA THR A 26 19.34 17.87 13.77
C THR A 26 19.36 16.37 14.06
N GLU A 27 20.52 15.83 14.41
CA GLU A 27 20.78 14.82 15.46
C GLU A 27 19.64 13.83 15.82
N ALA A 28 19.04 13.16 14.83
CA ALA A 28 18.19 11.96 14.97
C ALA A 28 18.33 11.01 13.75
N GLY A 29 19.45 11.12 13.04
CA GLY A 29 19.58 10.90 11.58
C GLY A 29 19.61 9.47 11.05
N GLY A 30 19.40 8.44 11.87
CA GLY A 30 19.30 7.05 11.38
C GLY A 30 17.87 6.62 11.04
N SER A 31 16.91 7.05 11.88
CA SER A 31 15.52 6.58 11.80
C SER A 31 14.69 7.36 10.78
N SER A 32 14.88 8.69 10.69
CA SER A 32 14.12 9.53 9.76
C SER A 32 14.48 9.25 8.29
N HIS A 33 15.77 9.03 8.01
CA HIS A 33 16.26 8.75 6.67
C HIS A 33 15.75 7.39 6.15
N PHE A 34 15.79 6.35 6.97
CA PHE A 34 15.23 5.05 6.59
C PHE A 34 13.70 5.13 6.37
N HIS A 35 12.97 5.90 7.18
CA HIS A 35 11.54 6.14 6.99
C HIS A 35 11.23 6.87 5.67
N CYS A 36 12.04 7.87 5.29
CA CYS A 36 11.89 8.56 4.01
C CYS A 36 12.19 7.64 2.82
N LEU A 37 13.25 6.83 2.90
CA LEU A 37 13.52 5.81 1.88
C LEU A 37 12.37 4.81 1.78
N LEU A 38 11.80 4.40 2.90
CA LEU A 38 10.70 3.46 2.97
C LEU A 38 9.43 4.02 2.31
N SER A 39 9.05 5.26 2.63
CA SER A 39 7.88 5.91 2.01
C SER A 39 8.06 6.09 0.51
N ARG A 40 9.24 6.53 0.05
CA ARG A 40 9.57 6.62 -1.38
C ARG A 40 9.53 5.26 -2.08
N SER A 41 9.99 4.21 -1.41
CA SER A 41 9.96 2.84 -1.94
C SER A 41 8.54 2.31 -2.09
N VAL A 42 7.67 2.56 -1.10
CA VAL A 42 6.24 2.20 -1.16
C VAL A 42 5.56 2.93 -2.32
N LEU A 43 5.79 4.23 -2.48
CA LEU A 43 5.21 5.01 -3.58
C LEU A 43 5.71 4.52 -4.94
N ALA A 44 7.02 4.36 -5.13
CA ALA A 44 7.59 3.87 -6.38
C ALA A 44 7.05 2.49 -6.77
N LEU A 45 6.86 1.60 -5.78
CA LEU A 45 6.31 0.29 -6.03
C LEU A 45 4.81 0.36 -6.38
N LYS A 46 4.00 1.17 -5.69
CA LYS A 46 2.59 1.39 -6.04
C LYS A 46 2.42 1.94 -7.46
N GLU A 47 3.19 2.96 -7.82
CA GLU A 47 3.18 3.56 -9.15
C GLU A 47 3.55 2.52 -10.22
N PHE A 48 4.60 1.73 -9.98
CA PHE A 48 5.01 0.67 -10.91
C PHE A 48 3.93 -0.41 -11.10
N LEU A 49 3.30 -0.87 -10.02
CA LEU A 49 2.25 -1.89 -10.09
C LEU A 49 1.03 -1.39 -10.87
N LEU A 50 0.68 -0.11 -10.70
CA LEU A 50 -0.41 0.54 -11.42
C LEU A 50 -0.06 0.76 -12.89
N GLU A 51 1.11 1.33 -13.19
CA GLU A 51 1.53 1.68 -14.55
C GLU A 51 1.72 0.44 -15.43
N LYS A 52 2.24 -0.66 -14.86
CA LYS A 52 2.47 -1.91 -15.59
C LYS A 52 1.34 -2.93 -15.46
N GLU A 53 0.25 -2.57 -14.76
CA GLU A 53 -0.89 -3.46 -14.49
C GLU A 53 -0.46 -4.85 -14.01
N VAL A 54 0.47 -4.88 -13.05
CA VAL A 54 1.10 -6.13 -12.62
C VAL A 54 0.12 -6.96 -11.80
N ALA A 55 -0.26 -8.14 -12.29
CA ALA A 55 -1.15 -9.03 -11.55
C ALA A 55 -0.43 -9.83 -10.44
N ARG A 56 0.81 -10.26 -10.71
CA ARG A 56 1.61 -11.08 -9.82
C ARG A 56 3.10 -10.79 -10.00
N PHE A 57 3.87 -10.84 -8.94
CA PHE A 57 5.31 -10.62 -8.99
C PHE A 57 6.04 -11.39 -7.88
N ARG A 58 7.33 -11.59 -8.06
CA ARG A 58 8.24 -12.05 -7.01
C ARG A 58 9.09 -10.88 -6.50
N PRO A 59 9.60 -10.93 -5.26
CA PRO A 59 10.45 -9.88 -4.71
C PRO A 59 11.63 -9.50 -5.62
N TYR A 60 12.28 -10.48 -6.25
CA TYR A 60 13.40 -10.24 -7.17
C TYR A 60 13.01 -9.45 -8.42
N ASP A 61 11.76 -9.55 -8.86
CA ASP A 61 11.27 -8.86 -10.06
C ASP A 61 11.14 -7.34 -9.81
N VAL A 62 11.07 -6.89 -8.55
CA VAL A 62 10.89 -5.48 -8.16
C VAL A 62 12.09 -4.89 -7.43
N GLU A 63 13.11 -5.70 -7.13
CA GLU A 63 14.33 -5.29 -6.42
C GLU A 63 15.03 -4.12 -7.15
N PHE A 64 15.01 -4.12 -8.49
CA PHE A 64 15.63 -3.10 -9.34
C PHE A 64 15.09 -1.68 -9.08
N LEU A 65 13.83 -1.54 -8.65
CA LEU A 65 13.20 -0.24 -8.37
C LEU A 65 13.84 0.48 -7.18
N LEU A 66 14.47 -0.27 -6.27
CA LEU A 66 15.06 0.26 -5.04
C LEU A 66 16.54 0.66 -5.21
N HIS A 67 17.20 0.19 -6.27
CA HIS A 67 18.60 0.50 -6.54
C HIS A 67 18.88 2.02 -6.66
N PRO A 68 18.10 2.80 -7.45
CA PRO A 68 18.33 4.24 -7.56
C PRO A 68 18.15 4.98 -6.23
N LEU A 69 17.19 4.54 -5.41
CA LEU A 69 16.88 5.15 -4.11
C LEU A 69 18.06 5.00 -3.15
N ILE A 70 18.64 3.81 -3.06
CA ILE A 70 19.76 3.55 -2.15
C ILE A 70 21.05 4.20 -2.67
N GLN A 71 21.31 4.17 -3.99
CA GLN A 71 22.47 4.84 -4.58
C GLN A 71 22.45 6.35 -4.35
N SER A 72 21.28 6.98 -4.44
CA SER A 72 21.14 8.42 -4.15
C SER A 72 21.43 8.75 -2.69
N SER A 73 21.11 7.85 -1.76
CA SER A 73 21.42 8.04 -0.34
C SER A 73 22.86 7.74 0.07
N SER A 74 23.52 6.77 -0.60
CA SER A 74 24.91 6.43 -0.31
C SER A 74 25.90 7.50 -0.79
N ALA A 75 25.53 8.30 -1.79
CA ALA A 75 26.36 9.42 -2.27
C ALA A 75 26.59 10.51 -1.20
N GLU A 76 25.78 10.53 -0.14
CA GLU A 76 25.88 11.49 0.97
C GLU A 76 26.59 10.92 2.22
N GLN A 77 26.95 9.63 2.21
CA GLN A 77 27.59 8.94 3.34
C GLN A 77 28.98 8.42 2.99
N GLU A 78 29.95 9.33 2.83
CA GLU A 78 31.37 9.01 3.01
C GLU A 78 31.69 8.94 4.52
N THR A 79 31.20 7.91 5.23
CA THR A 79 31.78 7.54 6.53
C THR A 79 31.80 6.03 6.70
N ASP A 80 33.01 5.50 6.52
CA ASP A 80 33.64 4.31 7.12
C ASP A 80 32.81 3.56 8.19
N GLN A 81 31.79 2.81 7.75
CA GLN A 81 31.09 1.80 8.57
C GLN A 81 31.33 0.41 7.96
N PRO A 82 31.90 -0.54 8.72
CA PRO A 82 32.12 -1.89 8.23
C PRO A 82 30.81 -2.68 8.18
N GLY A 83 30.37 -3.09 6.99
CA GLY A 83 29.80 -4.44 6.84
C GLY A 83 28.41 -4.62 6.24
N THR A 84 27.60 -3.59 5.99
CA THR A 84 26.27 -3.81 5.36
C THR A 84 26.34 -3.54 3.87
N SER A 85 26.49 -4.60 3.07
CA SER A 85 26.47 -4.51 1.60
C SER A 85 25.21 -3.78 1.09
N ILE A 86 25.32 -3.05 -0.03
CA ILE A 86 24.17 -2.40 -0.69
C ILE A 86 23.04 -3.42 -0.92
N ALA A 87 23.39 -4.65 -1.31
CA ALA A 87 22.43 -5.74 -1.48
C ALA A 87 21.65 -6.07 -0.19
N THR A 88 22.30 -6.08 0.97
CA THR A 88 21.61 -6.29 2.25
C THR A 88 20.69 -5.13 2.64
N GLN A 89 21.06 -3.89 2.29
CA GLN A 89 20.20 -2.73 2.51
C GLN A 89 18.97 -2.77 1.61
N ILE A 90 19.15 -3.10 0.32
CA ILE A 90 18.05 -3.28 -0.64
C ILE A 90 17.07 -4.34 -0.15
N ARG A 91 17.57 -5.51 0.26
CA ARG A 91 16.71 -6.60 0.76
C ARG A 91 15.95 -6.20 2.01
N LYS A 92 16.59 -5.47 2.94
CA LYS A 92 15.93 -4.96 4.14
C LYS A 92 14.82 -3.98 3.76
N LEU A 93 15.13 -3.01 2.91
CA LEU A 93 14.17 -2.01 2.45
C LEU A 93 12.99 -2.66 1.74
N LEU A 94 13.26 -3.57 0.80
CA LEU A 94 12.25 -4.33 0.07
C LEU A 94 11.33 -5.09 1.02
N LYS A 95 11.90 -5.77 2.02
CA LYS A 95 11.11 -6.54 2.99
C LYS A 95 10.16 -5.66 3.79
N GLU A 96 10.63 -4.51 4.27
CA GLU A 96 9.78 -3.55 5.00
C GLU A 96 8.72 -2.94 4.08
N THR A 97 9.09 -2.57 2.84
CA THR A 97 8.14 -2.05 1.84
C THR A 97 7.03 -3.05 1.54
N LEU A 98 7.37 -4.32 1.34
CA LEU A 98 6.40 -5.39 1.10
C LEU A 98 5.53 -5.64 2.34
N SER A 99 6.07 -5.49 3.55
CA SER A 99 5.25 -5.58 4.78
C SER A 99 4.18 -4.49 4.80
N ILE A 100 4.57 -3.24 4.54
CA ILE A 100 3.62 -2.11 4.51
C ILE A 100 2.54 -2.33 3.46
N LEU A 101 2.91 -2.72 2.24
CA LEU A 101 1.92 -2.97 1.18
C LEU A 101 0.98 -4.14 1.52
N GLN A 102 1.47 -5.12 2.27
CA GLN A 102 0.65 -6.23 2.72
C GLN A 102 -0.30 -5.80 3.85
N ASP A 103 0.18 -4.97 4.77
CA ASP A 103 -0.62 -4.40 5.87
C ASP A 103 -1.70 -3.44 5.34
N GLU A 104 -1.41 -2.70 4.27
CA GLU A 104 -2.40 -1.87 3.56
C GLU A 104 -3.36 -2.68 2.67
N GLY A 105 -3.15 -3.99 2.51
CA GLY A 105 -3.99 -4.84 1.67
C GLY A 105 -3.82 -4.67 0.16
N GLN A 106 -2.78 -3.94 -0.28
CA GLN A 106 -2.46 -3.72 -1.69
C GLN A 106 -1.91 -4.98 -2.36
N ILE A 107 -1.18 -5.78 -1.59
CA ILE A 107 -0.65 -7.07 -2.02
C ILE A 107 -0.99 -8.17 -1.02
N PHE A 108 -1.09 -9.40 -1.50
CA PHE A 108 -1.28 -10.56 -0.63
C PHE A 108 -0.64 -11.82 -1.20
N ARG A 109 -0.44 -12.82 -0.35
CA ARG A 109 0.08 -14.12 -0.74
C ARG A 109 -1.05 -15.16 -0.71
N LYS A 110 -1.33 -15.78 -1.85
CA LYS A 110 -2.38 -16.82 -1.96
C LYS A 110 -2.03 -18.06 -1.14
N MET A 111 -0.78 -18.50 -1.23
CA MET A 111 -0.24 -19.67 -0.53
C MET A 111 1.05 -19.28 0.20
N ARG A 112 1.31 -19.90 1.35
CA ARG A 112 2.64 -19.86 1.99
C ARG A 112 3.55 -20.91 1.33
N THR A 113 3.78 -20.76 0.03
CA THR A 113 4.77 -21.55 -0.71
C THR A 113 6.17 -21.00 -0.49
N PRO A 114 7.22 -21.82 -0.64
CA PRO A 114 8.61 -21.34 -0.61
C PRO A 114 8.91 -20.38 -1.78
N ASP A 115 8.17 -20.50 -2.88
CA ASP A 115 8.15 -19.48 -3.94
C ASP A 115 7.24 -18.34 -3.45
N GLU A 116 7.84 -17.29 -2.90
CA GLU A 116 7.16 -16.12 -2.34
C GLU A 116 6.55 -15.27 -3.46
N VAL A 117 5.43 -15.71 -4.01
CA VAL A 117 4.69 -14.97 -5.05
C VAL A 117 3.64 -14.08 -4.39
N TYR A 118 3.70 -12.79 -4.74
CA TYR A 118 2.73 -11.79 -4.32
C TYR A 118 1.73 -11.53 -5.45
N ASN A 119 0.46 -11.45 -5.08
CA ASN A 119 -0.65 -11.04 -5.94
C ASN A 119 -1.03 -9.61 -5.60
N VAL A 120 -1.33 -8.81 -6.62
CA VAL A 120 -1.83 -7.45 -6.47
C VAL A 120 -3.35 -7.49 -6.41
N THR A 121 -3.92 -6.91 -5.36
CA THR A 121 -5.36 -6.98 -5.06
C THR A 121 -6.21 -6.42 -6.21
N GLU A 122 -5.89 -5.24 -6.71
CA GLU A 122 -6.67 -4.55 -7.76
C GLU A 122 -6.60 -5.23 -9.14
N GLN A 123 -5.59 -6.06 -9.39
CA GLN A 123 -5.39 -6.72 -10.69
C GLN A 123 -5.83 -8.20 -10.67
N ASP A 124 -6.18 -8.75 -9.51
CA ASP A 124 -6.61 -10.15 -9.36
C ASP A 124 -8.08 -10.33 -9.76
N LYS A 125 -8.29 -10.62 -11.05
CA LYS A 125 -9.61 -10.90 -11.62
C LYS A 125 -10.29 -12.12 -11.01
N ASP A 126 -9.51 -13.11 -10.55
CA ASP A 126 -10.06 -14.32 -9.94
C ASP A 126 -10.65 -13.99 -8.56
N LEU A 127 -9.95 -13.15 -7.78
CA LEU A 127 -10.44 -12.64 -6.51
C LEU A 127 -11.74 -11.84 -6.70
N HIS A 128 -11.75 -10.92 -7.66
CA HIS A 128 -12.93 -10.10 -7.96
C HIS A 128 -14.14 -10.94 -8.38
N THR A 129 -13.92 -11.97 -9.19
CA THR A 129 -14.96 -12.91 -9.61
C THR A 129 -15.50 -13.68 -8.40
N ALA A 130 -14.61 -14.19 -7.54
CA ALA A 130 -15.01 -14.89 -6.32
C ALA A 130 -15.83 -14.01 -5.35
N ILE A 131 -15.49 -12.72 -5.20
CA ILE A 131 -16.26 -11.77 -4.40
C ILE A 131 -17.67 -11.60 -4.98
N LYS A 132 -17.78 -11.39 -6.29
CA LYS A 132 -19.06 -11.23 -6.98
C LYS A 132 -19.92 -12.49 -6.88
N ASP A 133 -19.32 -13.68 -6.97
CA ASP A 133 -20.03 -14.95 -6.83
C ASP A 133 -20.57 -15.15 -5.42
N VAL A 134 -19.78 -14.87 -4.39
CA VAL A 134 -20.21 -14.93 -2.98
C VAL A 134 -21.39 -13.97 -2.76
N LEU A 135 -21.24 -12.72 -3.17
CA LEU A 135 -22.30 -11.72 -3.01
C LEU A 135 -23.57 -12.09 -3.78
N ARG A 136 -23.46 -12.61 -5.01
CA ARG A 136 -24.60 -13.04 -5.83
C ARG A 136 -25.32 -14.24 -5.23
N GLU A 137 -24.60 -15.13 -4.56
CA GLU A 137 -25.21 -16.27 -3.86
C GLU A 137 -25.90 -15.86 -2.56
N ASP A 138 -25.30 -14.93 -1.82
CA ASP A 138 -25.85 -14.49 -0.55
C ASP A 138 -27.02 -13.51 -0.73
N THR A 139 -27.04 -12.66 -1.76
CA THR A 139 -28.21 -11.80 -2.08
C THR A 139 -29.45 -12.60 -2.49
N LYS A 140 -29.31 -13.84 -2.97
CA LYS A 140 -30.45 -14.74 -3.23
C LYS A 140 -31.15 -15.21 -1.96
N ARG A 141 -30.49 -15.09 -0.80
CA ARG A 141 -31.10 -15.46 0.48
C ARG A 141 -31.95 -14.28 0.97
N GLU A 142 -33.23 -14.51 1.28
CA GLU A 142 -34.15 -13.47 1.76
C GLU A 142 -33.58 -12.63 2.92
N LYS A 143 -32.75 -13.23 3.77
CA LYS A 143 -32.11 -12.56 4.92
C LYS A 143 -31.16 -11.42 4.53
N TYR A 144 -30.59 -11.44 3.34
CA TYR A 144 -29.59 -10.47 2.87
C TYR A 144 -30.06 -9.66 1.66
N ALA A 145 -31.28 -9.92 1.16
CA ALA A 145 -31.83 -9.26 -0.02
C ALA A 145 -32.04 -7.75 0.17
N GLU A 146 -32.39 -7.30 1.39
CA GLU A 146 -32.63 -5.86 1.66
C GLU A 146 -31.38 -5.11 2.15
N LYS A 147 -30.58 -5.72 3.04
CA LYS A 147 -29.43 -5.05 3.69
C LYS A 147 -28.08 -5.40 3.09
N GLY A 148 -27.99 -6.49 2.33
CA GLY A 148 -26.72 -7.01 1.84
C GLY A 148 -25.94 -7.83 2.85
N CYS A 149 -24.70 -8.13 2.46
CA CYS A 149 -23.81 -9.02 3.20
C CYS A 149 -22.77 -8.22 3.96
N HIS A 150 -22.55 -8.58 5.23
CA HIS A 150 -21.52 -7.95 6.05
C HIS A 150 -20.11 -8.35 5.59
N VAL A 151 -19.13 -7.44 5.67
CA VAL A 151 -17.71 -7.66 5.28
C VAL A 151 -17.14 -8.94 5.87
N LEU A 152 -17.40 -9.23 7.15
CA LEU A 152 -16.87 -10.43 7.80
C LEU A 152 -17.47 -11.74 7.25
N HIS A 153 -18.72 -11.70 6.77
CA HIS A 153 -19.34 -12.85 6.12
C HIS A 153 -18.70 -13.10 4.74
N ILE A 154 -18.50 -12.02 3.99
CA ILE A 154 -17.81 -12.07 2.69
C ILE A 154 -16.40 -12.65 2.88
N LEU A 155 -15.66 -12.16 3.89
CA LEU A 155 -14.32 -12.63 4.20
C LEU A 155 -14.29 -14.12 4.56
N SER A 156 -15.23 -14.60 5.38
CA SER A 156 -15.26 -16.01 5.77
C SER A 156 -15.60 -16.91 4.59
N SER A 157 -16.54 -16.52 3.73
CA SER A 157 -16.89 -17.22 2.50
C SER A 157 -15.71 -17.27 1.50
N LEU A 158 -14.97 -16.16 1.35
CA LEU A 158 -13.80 -16.09 0.46
C LEU A 158 -12.63 -16.93 0.96
N ARG A 159 -12.41 -17.00 2.28
CA ARG A 159 -11.37 -17.86 2.86
C ARG A 159 -11.61 -19.34 2.58
N GLN A 160 -12.88 -19.74 2.43
CA GLN A 160 -13.25 -21.11 2.08
C GLN A 160 -13.13 -21.39 0.56
N ARG A 161 -13.44 -20.41 -0.29
CA ARG A 161 -13.51 -20.60 -1.75
C ARG A 161 -12.22 -20.26 -2.51
N TYR A 162 -11.51 -19.22 -2.08
CA TYR A 162 -10.36 -18.67 -2.82
C TYR A 162 -9.04 -18.95 -2.10
N SER A 163 -8.85 -18.37 -0.91
CA SER A 163 -7.64 -18.59 -0.12
C SER A 163 -7.81 -18.24 1.36
N GLN A 164 -7.38 -19.13 2.24
CA GLN A 164 -7.47 -18.95 3.70
C GLN A 164 -6.64 -17.77 4.24
N ASN A 165 -5.64 -17.33 3.48
CA ASN A 165 -4.69 -16.27 3.89
C ASN A 165 -5.17 -14.84 3.59
N LEU A 166 -6.40 -14.65 3.12
CA LEU A 166 -6.93 -13.31 2.88
C LEU A 166 -7.06 -12.54 4.20
N SER A 167 -6.46 -11.36 4.24
CA SER A 167 -6.64 -10.40 5.33
C SER A 167 -7.90 -9.56 5.10
N ARG A 168 -8.28 -8.78 6.11
CA ARG A 168 -9.46 -7.91 6.02
C ARG A 168 -9.18 -6.72 5.08
N GLU A 169 -7.97 -6.22 5.16
CA GLU A 169 -7.46 -5.04 4.44
C GLU A 169 -7.46 -5.31 2.93
N VAL A 170 -7.03 -6.50 2.52
CA VAL A 170 -7.12 -6.97 1.12
C VAL A 170 -8.56 -6.98 0.63
N LEU A 171 -9.49 -7.45 1.46
CA LEU A 171 -10.90 -7.46 1.08
C LEU A 171 -11.47 -6.04 0.99
N GLU A 172 -11.12 -5.16 1.91
CA GLU A 172 -11.56 -3.76 1.87
C GLU A 172 -11.07 -3.05 0.60
N VAL A 173 -9.79 -3.19 0.24
CA VAL A 173 -9.24 -2.65 -1.01
C VAL A 173 -9.97 -3.22 -2.23
N ALA A 174 -10.20 -4.54 -2.28
CA ALA A 174 -10.91 -5.18 -3.39
C ALA A 174 -12.37 -4.70 -3.49
N LEU A 175 -13.07 -4.53 -2.36
CA LEU A 175 -14.44 -4.02 -2.33
C LEU A 175 -14.51 -2.57 -2.78
N THR A 176 -13.59 -1.71 -2.32
CA THR A 176 -13.49 -0.33 -2.80
C THR A 176 -13.24 -0.27 -4.30
N PHE A 177 -12.36 -1.13 -4.83
CA PHE A 177 -12.12 -1.22 -6.27
C PHE A 177 -13.38 -1.64 -7.04
N LEU A 178 -14.11 -2.64 -6.57
CA LEU A 178 -15.37 -3.09 -7.19
C LEU A 178 -16.47 -2.02 -7.10
N GLU A 179 -16.52 -1.27 -6.01
CA GLU A 179 -17.46 -0.15 -5.83
C GLU A 179 -17.13 1.00 -6.80
N CYS A 180 -15.85 1.33 -6.97
CA CYS A 180 -15.41 2.31 -7.98
C CYS A 180 -15.78 1.90 -9.41
N ASN A 181 -15.78 0.60 -9.70
CA ASN A 181 -16.18 0.06 -11.00
C ASN A 181 -17.70 -0.11 -11.16
N SER A 182 -18.50 0.27 -10.16
CA SER A 182 -19.96 0.07 -10.15
C SER A 182 -20.39 -1.40 -10.28
N ASP A 183 -19.53 -2.34 -9.85
CA ASP A 183 -19.87 -3.77 -9.81
C ASP A 183 -20.69 -4.13 -8.56
N ILE A 184 -20.47 -3.38 -7.47
CA ILE A 184 -21.15 -3.54 -6.18
C ILE A 184 -21.51 -2.18 -5.60
N ILE A 185 -22.41 -2.17 -4.61
CA ILE A 185 -22.75 -0.96 -3.85
C ILE A 185 -22.66 -1.23 -2.35
N SER A 186 -22.18 -0.24 -1.61
CA SER A 186 -22.31 -0.17 -0.16
C SER A 186 -23.71 0.31 0.21
N THR A 187 -24.48 -0.51 0.92
CA THR A 187 -25.84 -0.16 1.37
C THR A 187 -25.82 0.53 2.74
N THR A 188 -24.98 0.02 3.64
CA THR A 188 -24.77 0.51 5.01
C THR A 188 -23.31 0.28 5.42
N GLU A 189 -22.90 0.78 6.59
CA GLU A 189 -21.54 0.57 7.08
C GLU A 189 -21.17 -0.93 7.07
N ALA A 190 -20.10 -1.26 6.33
CA ALA A 190 -19.59 -2.62 6.15
C ALA A 190 -20.61 -3.63 5.56
N HIS A 191 -21.61 -3.19 4.79
CA HIS A 191 -22.52 -4.08 4.06
C HIS A 191 -22.52 -3.79 2.57
N TYR A 192 -22.44 -4.86 1.77
CA TYR A 192 -22.32 -4.78 0.32
C TYR A 192 -23.38 -5.63 -0.38
N THR A 193 -23.86 -5.14 -1.52
CA THR A 193 -24.75 -5.86 -2.44
C THR A 193 -24.24 -5.76 -3.87
N VAL A 194 -24.50 -6.78 -4.69
CA VAL A 194 -24.28 -6.72 -6.14
C VAL A 194 -25.39 -5.91 -6.80
N LEU A 195 -25.05 -5.13 -7.82
CA LEU A 195 -26.01 -4.46 -8.72
C LEU A 195 -26.63 -5.42 -9.75
#